data_AF-A0A1N7C9H6-F1
#
_entry.id   AF-A0A1N7C9H6-F1
#
_cell.length_a   1.000
_cell.length_b   1.000
_cell.length_c   1.000
_cell.angle_alpha   90.00
_cell.angle_beta   90.00
_cell.angle_gamma   90.00
#
_symmetry.space_group_name_H-M   'P 1'
#
loop_
_entity.id
_entity.type
_entity.pdbx_description
1 polymer ?
#
loop_
_entity_poly.entity_id
_entity_poly.type
_entity_poly.pdbx_seq_one_letter_code
_entity_poly.pdbx_strand_id
1 'polypeptide(L)'
;MRLTLTLKHAITQYDAPSWLVTAIGVLLGATGIGYVFAHPEPVPVWMFEVALVSIPAASIVYGGYWVATQQLSRSDSWRIATWCLVGGGVAGALLIGYIIAERVGGGTFIEPGELVILGVLGGTVVSLYTAILNERHHSATAIGTVDERQIIDMGNEPLSQDAQLLAELVVDTRSWTVLRLLSMAEEPLGLETLVERIAAVENTDQTEVYVDLAHVRLPKLETEGLVRYESDIEVVHLSDRFTRVANANEELARKGRQLSTEPQQ
;
A
#
# COMPACT_ATOMS: atom_id res chain seq x y z
N MET A 1 17.31 11.42 37.96
CA MET A 1 16.37 10.34 38.34
C MET A 1 14.97 10.47 37.70
N ARG A 2 14.80 11.19 36.58
CA ARG A 2 13.54 11.27 35.79
C ARG A 2 13.56 10.48 34.46
N LEU A 3 14.74 10.07 33.99
CA LEU A 3 14.91 9.33 32.73
C LEU A 3 14.56 7.82 32.82
N THR A 4 14.56 7.24 34.02
CA THR A 4 14.25 5.81 34.23
C THR A 4 12.74 5.52 34.31
N LEU A 5 11.89 6.54 34.52
CA LEU A 5 10.44 6.36 34.61
C LEU A 5 9.73 6.42 33.25
N THR A 6 10.27 7.19 32.29
CA THR A 6 9.73 7.24 30.92
C THR A 6 10.01 5.97 30.11
N LEU A 7 11.13 5.30 30.33
CA LEU A 7 11.42 4.04 29.61
C LEU A 7 10.49 2.90 30.04
N LYS A 8 10.02 2.89 31.29
CA LYS A 8 9.19 1.81 31.83
C LYS A 8 7.75 1.86 31.32
N HIS A 9 7.25 3.03 30.91
CA HIS A 9 5.94 3.18 30.27
C HIS A 9 5.98 2.93 28.76
N ALA A 10 7.12 3.13 28.10
CA ALA A 10 7.28 2.83 26.69
C ALA A 10 7.29 1.32 26.38
N ILE A 11 7.53 0.46 27.37
CA ILE A 11 7.69 -1.00 27.17
C ILE A 11 6.37 -1.77 27.36
N THR A 12 5.34 -1.18 27.97
CA THR A 12 4.09 -1.89 28.32
C THR A 12 2.94 -1.71 27.33
N GLN A 13 3.11 -0.93 26.27
CA GLN A 13 2.14 -0.81 25.16
C GLN A 13 2.69 -1.38 23.85
N TYR A 14 3.50 -2.43 23.94
CA TYR A 14 3.87 -3.17 22.73
C TYR A 14 2.70 -4.07 22.32
N ASP A 15 2.11 -3.76 21.16
CA ASP A 15 1.10 -4.58 20.53
C ASP A 15 1.70 -5.95 20.16
N ALA A 16 1.24 -7.00 20.84
CA ALA A 16 1.60 -8.39 20.58
C ALA A 16 1.69 -8.78 19.08
N PRO A 17 0.76 -8.36 18.19
CA PRO A 17 0.86 -8.71 16.76
C PRO A 17 2.09 -8.13 16.05
N SER A 18 2.49 -6.90 16.35
CA SER A 18 3.65 -6.28 15.67
C SER A 18 4.95 -6.95 16.09
N TRP A 19 5.07 -7.33 17.36
CA TRP A 19 6.20 -8.09 17.88
C TRP A 19 6.29 -9.47 17.23
N LEU A 20 5.15 -10.14 17.04
CA LEU A 20 5.10 -11.46 16.41
C LEU A 20 5.58 -11.39 14.95
N VAL A 21 5.10 -10.42 14.16
CA VAL A 21 5.55 -10.23 12.77
C VAL A 21 7.05 -9.92 12.72
N THR A 22 7.52 -9.04 13.60
CA THR A 22 8.94 -8.68 13.69
C THR A 22 9.80 -9.89 14.04
N ALA A 23 9.39 -10.69 15.03
CA ALA A 23 10.10 -11.89 15.46
C ALA A 23 10.21 -12.93 14.33
N ILE A 24 9.14 -13.11 13.55
CA ILE A 24 9.16 -13.99 12.37
C ILE A 24 10.17 -13.49 11.33
N GLY A 25 10.15 -12.20 11.00
CA GLY A 25 11.10 -11.62 10.05
C GLY A 25 12.56 -11.79 10.49
N VAL A 26 12.85 -11.54 11.77
CA VAL A 26 14.19 -11.75 12.34
C VAL A 26 14.61 -13.21 12.28
N LEU A 27 13.71 -14.14 12.66
CA LEU A 27 14.01 -15.56 12.69
C LEU A 27 14.25 -16.13 11.29
N LEU A 28 13.43 -15.72 10.31
CA LEU A 28 13.62 -16.07 8.89
C LEU A 28 14.95 -15.54 8.36
N GLY A 29 15.25 -14.25 8.60
CA GLY A 29 16.50 -13.63 8.18
C GLY A 29 17.73 -14.32 8.78
N ALA A 30 17.71 -14.57 10.10
CA ALA A 30 18.81 -15.24 10.79
C ALA A 30 19.01 -16.68 10.27
N THR A 31 17.93 -17.41 10.02
CA THR A 31 17.99 -18.78 9.51
C THR A 31 18.53 -18.82 8.09
N GLY A 32 18.02 -17.97 7.20
CA GLY A 32 18.48 -17.92 5.81
C GLY A 32 19.93 -17.44 5.69
N ILE A 33 20.33 -16.43 6.46
CA ILE A 33 21.74 -15.99 6.51
C ILE A 33 22.62 -17.12 7.02
N GLY A 34 22.23 -17.80 8.11
CA GLY A 34 22.96 -18.94 8.64
C GLY A 34 23.13 -20.07 7.62
N TYR A 35 22.11 -20.32 6.78
CA TYR A 35 22.17 -21.29 5.70
C TYR A 35 23.19 -20.91 4.62
N VAL A 36 23.17 -19.66 4.16
CA VAL A 36 24.09 -19.14 3.14
C VAL A 36 25.54 -19.16 3.63
N PHE A 37 25.77 -18.90 4.92
CA PHE A 37 27.12 -19.03 5.51
C PHE A 37 27.58 -20.49 5.68
N ALA A 38 26.66 -21.45 5.81
CA ALA A 38 26.99 -22.86 5.92
C ALA A 38 27.29 -23.52 4.56
N HIS A 39 26.84 -22.92 3.45
CA HIS A 39 27.02 -23.42 2.09
C HIS A 39 27.66 -22.34 1.20
N PRO A 40 28.97 -22.11 1.33
CA PRO A 40 29.64 -21.04 0.61
C PRO A 40 29.72 -21.33 -0.89
N GLU A 41 28.97 -20.55 -1.67
CA GLU A 41 29.01 -20.52 -3.14
C GLU A 41 30.04 -19.50 -3.67
N PRO A 42 30.34 -19.49 -4.99
CA PRO A 42 31.13 -18.44 -5.61
C PRO A 42 30.59 -17.04 -5.26
N VAL A 43 31.50 -16.10 -5.01
CA VAL A 43 31.20 -14.72 -4.58
C VAL A 43 29.98 -14.06 -5.26
N PRO A 44 29.80 -14.09 -6.60
CA PRO A 44 28.63 -13.47 -7.22
C PRO A 44 27.30 -14.14 -6.84
N VAL A 45 27.25 -15.47 -6.75
CA VAL A 45 26.06 -16.23 -6.35
C VAL A 45 25.76 -15.97 -4.87
N TRP A 46 26.80 -16.03 -4.04
CA TRP A 46 26.70 -15.76 -2.61
C TRP A 46 26.12 -14.37 -2.31
N MET A 47 26.56 -13.32 -3.02
CA MET A 47 25.98 -11.98 -2.85
C MET A 47 24.50 -11.94 -3.20
N PHE A 48 24.09 -12.65 -4.26
CA PHE A 48 22.72 -12.71 -4.70
C PHE A 48 21.85 -13.45 -3.68
N GLU A 49 22.30 -14.59 -3.17
CA GLU A 49 21.62 -15.36 -2.12
C GLU A 49 21.47 -14.55 -0.82
N VAL A 50 22.52 -13.86 -0.39
CA VAL A 50 22.46 -12.96 0.77
C VAL A 50 21.43 -11.87 0.55
N ALA A 51 21.42 -11.20 -0.60
CA ALA A 51 20.46 -10.16 -0.90
C ALA A 51 19.03 -10.72 -0.94
N LEU A 52 18.85 -11.87 -1.58
CA LEU A 52 17.58 -12.56 -1.73
C LEU A 52 16.99 -12.92 -0.36
N VAL A 53 17.78 -13.42 0.59
CA VAL A 53 17.31 -13.70 1.95
C VAL A 53 17.11 -12.41 2.77
N SER A 54 18.04 -11.48 2.69
CA SER A 54 18.10 -10.33 3.61
C SER A 54 17.03 -9.29 3.29
N ILE A 55 16.76 -9.01 2.01
CA ILE A 55 15.81 -7.96 1.61
C ILE A 55 14.40 -8.27 2.14
N PRO A 56 13.82 -9.46 1.95
CA PRO A 56 12.45 -9.72 2.41
C PRO A 56 12.36 -9.90 3.91
N ALA A 57 13.40 -10.47 4.55
CA ALA A 57 13.48 -10.49 6.01
C ALA A 57 13.47 -9.06 6.58
N ALA A 58 14.25 -8.14 6.01
CA ALA A 58 14.25 -6.74 6.37
C ALA A 58 12.88 -6.08 6.10
N SER A 59 12.22 -6.41 4.98
CA SER A 59 10.88 -5.91 4.67
C SER A 59 9.82 -6.38 5.66
N ILE A 60 9.87 -7.63 6.13
CA ILE A 60 8.94 -8.15 7.16
C ILE A 60 9.20 -7.45 8.51
N VAL A 61 10.48 -7.30 8.89
CA VAL A 61 10.86 -6.58 10.12
C VAL A 61 10.40 -5.12 10.06
N TYR A 62 10.62 -4.46 8.93
CA TYR A 62 10.16 -3.10 8.69
C TYR A 62 8.62 -3.02 8.71
N GLY A 63 7.92 -4.00 8.13
CA GLY A 63 6.46 -4.11 8.19
C GLY A 63 5.95 -4.24 9.62
N GLY A 64 6.58 -5.09 10.43
CA GLY A 64 6.26 -5.22 11.86
C GLY A 64 6.50 -3.92 12.64
N TYR A 65 7.63 -3.24 12.38
CA TYR A 65 7.90 -1.92 12.95
C TYR A 65 6.86 -0.87 12.51
N TRP A 66 6.51 -0.84 11.22
CA TRP A 66 5.52 0.08 10.68
C TRP A 66 4.16 -0.12 11.34
N VAL A 67 3.70 -1.36 11.45
CA VAL A 67 2.47 -1.73 12.18
C VAL A 67 2.53 -1.27 13.64
N ALA A 68 3.69 -1.38 14.31
CA ALA A 68 3.85 -0.90 15.68
C ALA A 68 3.79 0.63 15.81
N THR A 69 4.19 1.37 14.78
CA THR A 69 4.20 2.84 14.80
C THR A 69 2.87 3.48 14.38
N GLN A 70 2.03 2.74 13.66
CA GLN A 70 0.72 3.22 13.24
C GLN A 70 -0.31 2.99 14.35
N GLN A 71 -1.24 3.94 14.53
CA GLN A 71 -2.39 3.78 15.43
C GLN A 71 -3.47 2.93 14.77
N LEU A 72 -3.14 1.68 14.45
CA LEU A 72 -4.09 0.73 13.87
C LEU A 72 -5.03 0.18 14.95
N SER A 73 -6.26 -0.15 14.55
CA SER A 73 -7.16 -0.86 15.45
C SER A 73 -6.55 -2.23 15.80
N ARG A 74 -6.77 -2.71 17.02
CA ARG A 74 -6.26 -4.01 17.47
C ARG A 74 -6.71 -5.15 16.54
N SER A 75 -7.89 -5.03 15.95
CA SER A 75 -8.44 -6.00 15.00
C SER A 75 -7.63 -6.05 13.70
N ASP A 76 -7.29 -4.89 13.16
CA ASP A 76 -6.57 -4.79 11.88
C ASP A 76 -5.13 -5.27 12.02
N SER A 77 -4.46 -4.91 13.11
CA SER A 77 -3.13 -5.42 13.45
C SER A 77 -3.10 -6.96 13.53
N TRP A 78 -4.15 -7.59 14.08
CA TRP A 78 -4.27 -9.05 14.10
C TRP A 78 -4.57 -9.65 12.74
N ARG A 79 -5.33 -8.95 11.89
CA ARG A 79 -5.63 -9.38 10.53
C ARG A 79 -4.37 -9.37 9.67
N ILE A 80 -3.57 -8.30 9.75
CA ILE A 80 -2.25 -8.20 9.10
C ILE A 80 -1.33 -9.32 9.59
N ALA A 81 -1.25 -9.53 10.91
CA ALA A 81 -0.42 -10.61 11.47
C ALA A 81 -0.88 -11.99 10.99
N THR A 82 -2.19 -12.22 10.88
CA THR A 82 -2.76 -13.48 10.38
C THR A 82 -2.41 -13.71 8.92
N TRP A 83 -2.52 -12.70 8.05
CA TRP A 83 -2.11 -12.81 6.65
C TRP A 83 -0.61 -13.04 6.48
N CYS A 84 0.21 -12.41 7.31
CA CYS A 84 1.66 -12.69 7.35
C CYS A 84 1.94 -14.14 7.75
N LEU A 85 1.24 -14.65 8.77
CA LEU A 85 1.36 -16.04 9.23
C LEU A 85 0.91 -17.04 8.17
N VAL A 86 -0.23 -16.79 7.51
CA VAL A 86 -0.74 -17.67 6.44
C VAL A 86 0.21 -17.67 5.26
N GLY A 87 0.65 -16.50 4.80
CA GLY A 87 1.62 -16.38 3.70
C GLY A 87 2.95 -17.07 4.02
N GLY A 88 3.51 -16.81 5.21
CA GLY A 88 4.72 -17.47 5.68
C GLY A 88 4.56 -18.98 5.86
N GLY A 89 3.40 -19.44 6.32
CA GLY A 89 3.09 -20.85 6.49
C GLY A 89 2.98 -21.61 5.16
N VAL A 90 2.30 -21.05 4.17
CA VAL A 90 2.23 -21.62 2.80
C VAL A 90 3.62 -21.71 2.19
N ALA A 91 4.39 -20.63 2.29
CA ALA A 91 5.77 -20.59 1.81
C ALA A 91 6.65 -21.65 2.51
N GLY A 92 6.59 -21.75 3.84
CA GLY A 92 7.31 -22.76 4.60
C GLY A 92 6.90 -24.20 4.25
N ALA A 93 5.61 -24.45 4.05
CA ALA A 93 5.10 -25.77 3.65
C ALA A 93 5.60 -26.19 2.27
N LEU A 94 5.65 -25.26 1.31
CA LEU A 94 6.23 -25.49 -0.02
C LEU A 94 7.72 -25.83 0.08
N LEU A 95 8.46 -25.11 0.92
CA LEU A 95 9.89 -25.35 1.16
C LEU A 95 10.14 -26.73 1.79
N ILE A 96 9.34 -27.12 2.80
CA ILE A 96 9.44 -28.44 3.43
C ILE A 96 9.08 -29.54 2.42
N GLY A 97 7.97 -29.39 1.69
CA GLY A 97 7.54 -30.35 0.68
C GLY A 97 8.60 -30.55 -0.40
N TYR A 98 9.27 -29.47 -0.79
CA TYR A 98 10.39 -29.50 -1.71
C TYR A 98 11.59 -30.29 -1.14
N ILE A 99 12.04 -30.00 0.09
CA ILE A 99 13.16 -30.71 0.74
C ILE A 99 12.87 -32.22 0.84
N ILE A 100 11.63 -32.59 1.16
CA ILE A 100 11.20 -33.99 1.21
C ILE A 100 11.25 -34.63 -0.18
N ALA A 101 10.77 -33.94 -1.21
CA ALA A 101 10.78 -34.44 -2.58
C ALA A 101 12.22 -34.67 -3.08
N GLU A 102 13.15 -33.78 -2.76
CA GLU A 102 14.58 -33.93 -3.10
C GLU A 102 15.20 -35.14 -2.39
N ARG A 103 14.95 -35.29 -1.08
CA ARG A 103 15.45 -36.42 -0.27
C ARG A 103 14.96 -37.78 -0.75
N VAL A 104 13.72 -37.85 -1.26
CA VAL A 104 13.08 -39.10 -1.67
C VAL A 104 13.32 -39.42 -3.15
N GLY A 105 13.39 -38.40 -4.01
CA GLY A 105 13.41 -38.56 -5.46
C GLY A 105 14.74 -38.99 -6.07
N GLY A 106 15.87 -38.75 -5.39
CA GLY A 106 17.21 -39.18 -5.83
C GLY A 106 17.67 -38.68 -7.21
N GLY A 107 16.92 -37.77 -7.83
CA GLY A 107 17.13 -37.30 -9.20
C GLY A 107 17.63 -35.85 -9.24
N THR A 108 18.73 -35.65 -9.96
CA THR A 108 19.30 -34.35 -10.33
C THR A 108 18.37 -33.61 -11.28
N PHE A 109 17.39 -32.88 -10.76
CA PHE A 109 16.67 -31.87 -11.54
C PHE A 109 17.19 -30.48 -11.17
N ILE A 110 17.47 -29.69 -12.21
CA ILE A 110 17.65 -28.22 -12.31
C ILE A 110 17.99 -27.55 -10.98
N GLU A 111 19.20 -26.99 -10.84
CA GLU A 111 19.68 -26.20 -9.69
C GLU A 111 18.56 -25.41 -9.00
N PRO A 112 17.91 -26.01 -7.99
CA PRO A 112 16.54 -25.68 -7.59
C PRO A 112 16.46 -24.75 -6.38
N GLY A 113 17.62 -24.39 -5.82
CA GLY A 113 17.72 -23.49 -4.66
C GLY A 113 17.10 -22.11 -4.93
N GLU A 114 17.26 -21.58 -6.15
CA GLU A 114 16.81 -20.23 -6.49
C GLU A 114 15.28 -20.11 -6.58
N LEU A 115 14.59 -21.11 -7.13
CA LEU A 115 13.12 -21.09 -7.31
C LEU A 115 12.36 -21.22 -5.99
N VAL A 116 12.92 -21.96 -5.03
CA VAL A 116 12.31 -22.17 -3.71
C VAL A 116 12.41 -20.88 -2.88
N ILE A 117 13.56 -20.21 -2.95
CA ILE A 117 13.77 -18.94 -2.24
C ILE A 117 12.90 -17.83 -2.88
N LEU A 118 12.83 -17.74 -4.21
CA LEU A 118 11.95 -16.78 -4.91
C LEU A 118 10.46 -16.97 -4.59
N GLY A 119 9.98 -18.22 -4.52
CA GLY A 119 8.57 -18.51 -4.22
C GLY A 119 8.18 -18.13 -2.80
N VAL A 120 9.06 -18.38 -1.83
CA VAL A 120 8.83 -18.09 -0.40
C VAL A 120 8.80 -16.58 -0.14
N LEU A 121 9.72 -15.86 -0.76
CA LEU A 121 9.88 -14.41 -0.56
C LEU A 121 8.86 -13.62 -1.38
N GLY A 122 8.54 -14.07 -2.59
CA GLY A 122 7.49 -13.48 -3.43
C GLY A 122 6.13 -13.57 -2.73
N GLY A 123 5.78 -14.74 -2.16
CA GLY A 123 4.50 -14.94 -1.48
C GLY A 123 4.32 -14.06 -0.25
N THR A 124 5.36 -13.87 0.57
CA THR A 124 5.30 -13.05 1.79
C THR A 124 5.32 -11.55 1.51
N VAL A 125 6.08 -11.10 0.51
CA VAL A 125 6.08 -9.69 0.09
C VAL A 125 4.76 -9.33 -0.59
N VAL A 126 4.24 -10.20 -1.46
CA VAL A 126 2.94 -9.98 -2.12
C VAL A 126 1.80 -10.03 -1.11
N SER A 127 1.82 -10.92 -0.12
CA SER A 127 0.77 -10.95 0.92
C SER A 127 0.82 -9.74 1.84
N LEU A 128 2.01 -9.26 2.22
CA LEU A 128 2.17 -8.04 3.01
C LEU A 128 1.73 -6.81 2.20
N TYR A 129 2.13 -6.73 0.94
CA TYR A 129 1.77 -5.64 0.04
C TYR A 129 0.27 -5.60 -0.23
N THR A 130 -0.35 -6.76 -0.53
CA THR A 130 -1.80 -6.87 -0.71
C THR A 130 -2.56 -6.61 0.58
N ALA A 131 -2.05 -7.00 1.76
CA ALA A 131 -2.66 -6.63 3.03
C ALA A 131 -2.62 -5.11 3.25
N ILE A 132 -1.48 -4.46 3.01
CA ILE A 132 -1.35 -3.00 3.14
C ILE A 132 -2.26 -2.26 2.14
N LEU A 133 -2.31 -2.73 0.88
CA LEU A 133 -3.20 -2.14 -0.13
C LEU A 133 -4.68 -2.39 0.18
N ASN A 134 -5.03 -3.59 0.60
CA ASN A 134 -6.40 -3.93 0.97
C ASN A 134 -6.85 -3.19 2.22
N GLU A 135 -5.95 -2.85 3.14
CA GLU A 135 -6.25 -2.03 4.31
C GLU A 135 -6.38 -0.55 3.97
N ARG A 136 -5.61 -0.04 2.99
CA ARG A 136 -5.86 1.29 2.42
C ARG A 136 -7.20 1.36 1.69
N HIS A 137 -7.54 0.33 0.93
CA HIS A 137 -8.85 0.22 0.29
C HIS A 137 -9.97 0.03 1.32
N HIS A 138 -9.80 -0.81 2.34
CA HIS A 138 -10.77 -0.95 3.42
C HIS A 138 -10.85 0.32 4.27
N SER A 139 -9.80 1.12 4.42
CA SER A 139 -9.91 2.44 5.07
C SER A 139 -10.69 3.42 4.20
N ALA A 140 -10.47 3.41 2.89
CA ALA A 140 -11.26 4.19 1.94
C ALA A 140 -12.73 3.73 1.88
N THR A 141 -12.98 2.42 2.01
CA THR A 141 -14.32 1.82 1.95
C THR A 141 -15.03 1.87 3.31
N ALA A 142 -14.29 1.78 4.43
CA ALA A 142 -14.81 1.90 5.78
C ALA A 142 -15.17 3.34 6.12
N ILE A 143 -14.49 4.34 5.52
CA ILE A 143 -15.00 5.73 5.49
C ILE A 143 -16.34 5.81 4.75
N GLY A 144 -16.61 4.91 3.79
CA GLY A 144 -17.91 4.74 3.12
C GLY A 144 -18.91 3.82 3.84
N THR A 145 -18.49 3.05 4.85
CA THR A 145 -19.36 2.13 5.62
C THR A 145 -19.33 2.39 7.13
N VAL A 146 -18.85 3.55 7.58
CA VAL A 146 -19.14 4.06 8.92
C VAL A 146 -20.66 4.03 9.04
N ASP A 147 -21.11 3.24 10.03
CA ASP A 147 -22.49 2.84 10.26
C ASP A 147 -23.48 3.93 9.83
N GLU A 148 -24.21 3.66 8.73
CA GLU A 148 -25.19 4.56 8.14
C GLU A 148 -26.16 5.06 9.22
N ARG A 149 -26.41 4.26 10.28
CA ARG A 149 -27.27 4.63 11.41
C ARG A 149 -26.63 5.54 12.45
N GLN A 150 -25.30 5.56 12.59
CA GLN A 150 -24.60 6.44 13.53
C GLN A 150 -24.24 7.80 12.89
N ILE A 151 -24.11 7.86 11.55
CA ILE A 151 -24.01 9.12 10.79
C ILE A 151 -25.37 9.84 10.69
N ILE A 152 -26.48 9.09 10.61
CA ILE A 152 -27.83 9.67 10.55
C ILE A 152 -28.18 10.51 11.80
N ASP A 153 -27.53 10.27 12.95
CA ASP A 153 -27.85 10.97 14.20
C ASP A 153 -26.88 12.11 14.57
N MET A 154 -25.63 12.11 14.08
CA MET A 154 -24.60 13.09 14.52
C MET A 154 -24.30 14.26 13.58
N GLY A 155 -25.08 14.46 12.51
CA GLY A 155 -25.01 15.74 11.77
C GLY A 155 -25.63 15.71 10.40
N ASN A 156 -26.95 15.93 10.34
CA ASN A 156 -27.82 15.98 9.16
C ASN A 156 -27.48 17.05 8.10
N GLU A 157 -26.29 17.66 8.12
CA GLU A 157 -25.83 18.46 6.99
C GLU A 157 -25.08 17.53 6.04
N PRO A 158 -25.69 17.09 4.91
CA PRO A 158 -24.98 16.32 3.90
C PRO A 158 -23.72 17.09 3.50
N LEU A 159 -22.61 16.37 3.27
CA LEU A 159 -21.40 16.97 2.71
C LEU A 159 -21.78 17.77 1.46
N SER A 160 -21.14 18.93 1.27
CA SER A 160 -21.30 19.66 0.01
C SER A 160 -20.99 18.73 -1.18
N GLN A 161 -21.68 18.94 -2.30
CA GLN A 161 -21.50 18.11 -3.50
C GLN A 161 -20.03 18.09 -3.93
N ASP A 162 -19.31 19.20 -3.74
CA ASP A 162 -17.89 19.31 -4.05
C ASP A 162 -17.01 18.51 -3.06
N ALA A 163 -17.38 18.41 -1.78
CA ALA A 163 -16.69 17.54 -0.82
C ALA A 163 -16.90 16.04 -1.11
N GLN A 164 -18.11 15.65 -1.53
CA GLN A 164 -18.39 14.26 -1.95
C GLN A 164 -17.59 13.88 -3.18
N LEU A 165 -17.56 14.78 -4.17
CA LEU A 165 -16.80 14.60 -5.40
C LEU A 165 -15.29 14.51 -5.09
N LEU A 166 -14.78 15.36 -4.19
CA LEU A 166 -13.39 15.28 -3.74
C LEU A 166 -13.08 13.92 -3.09
N ALA A 167 -13.99 13.40 -2.25
CA ALA A 167 -13.82 12.09 -1.63
C ALA A 167 -13.77 10.96 -2.68
N GLU A 168 -14.62 11.01 -3.71
CA GLU A 168 -14.58 10.04 -4.83
C GLU A 168 -13.26 10.15 -5.62
N LEU A 169 -12.82 11.37 -5.94
CA LEU A 169 -11.59 11.64 -6.68
C LEU A 169 -10.33 11.12 -5.97
N VAL A 170 -10.26 11.28 -4.65
CA VAL A 170 -9.10 10.85 -3.85
C VAL A 170 -8.94 9.32 -3.89
N VAL A 171 -10.01 8.57 -4.11
CA VAL A 171 -9.96 7.11 -4.25
C VAL A 171 -9.46 6.70 -5.64
N ASP A 172 -9.76 7.47 -6.70
CA ASP A 172 -9.21 7.25 -8.03
C ASP A 172 -7.82 7.89 -8.19
N THR A 173 -6.80 7.11 -7.80
CA THR A 173 -5.39 7.54 -7.76
C THR A 173 -4.91 8.21 -9.06
N ARG A 174 -5.34 7.71 -10.23
CA ARG A 174 -4.88 8.25 -11.51
C ARG A 174 -5.62 9.54 -11.87
N SER A 175 -6.92 9.64 -11.61
CA SER A 175 -7.67 10.90 -11.76
C SER A 175 -7.12 12.00 -10.86
N TRP A 176 -6.76 11.66 -9.62
CA TRP A 176 -6.07 12.59 -8.72
C TRP A 176 -4.70 13.01 -9.26
N THR A 177 -3.95 12.09 -9.86
CA THR A 177 -2.64 12.38 -10.46
C THR A 177 -2.76 13.34 -11.64
N VAL A 178 -3.76 13.16 -12.51
CA VAL A 178 -4.08 14.10 -13.61
C VAL A 178 -4.35 15.50 -13.06
N LEU A 179 -5.28 15.63 -12.11
CA LEU A 179 -5.64 16.92 -11.53
C LEU A 179 -4.46 17.59 -10.82
N ARG A 180 -3.60 16.80 -10.16
CA ARG A 180 -2.38 17.30 -9.53
C ARG A 180 -1.36 17.80 -10.56
N LEU A 181 -1.17 17.09 -11.68
CA LEU A 181 -0.27 17.54 -12.73
C LEU A 181 -0.76 18.83 -13.37
N LEU A 182 -2.07 18.94 -13.62
CA LEU A 182 -2.69 20.14 -14.17
C LEU A 182 -2.64 21.32 -13.19
N SER A 183 -2.82 21.10 -11.89
CA SER A 183 -2.77 22.20 -10.89
C SER A 183 -1.37 22.77 -10.65
N MET A 184 -0.33 22.01 -10.98
CA MET A 184 1.06 22.47 -10.91
C MET A 184 1.54 23.12 -12.23
N ALA A 185 0.78 22.98 -13.32
CA ALA A 185 1.13 23.56 -14.59
C ALA A 185 0.62 25.02 -14.67
N GLU A 186 1.49 25.94 -15.11
CA GLU A 186 1.10 27.33 -15.35
C GLU A 186 0.23 27.47 -16.62
N GLU A 187 0.38 26.52 -17.54
CA GLU A 187 -0.30 26.49 -18.82
C GLU A 187 -1.03 25.14 -19.02
N PRO A 188 -2.07 25.10 -19.88
CA PRO A 188 -2.74 23.85 -20.25
C PRO A 188 -1.76 22.80 -20.75
N LEU A 189 -1.96 21.55 -20.37
CA LEU A 189 -1.06 20.45 -20.76
C LEU A 189 -1.63 19.68 -21.95
N GLY A 190 -0.75 19.30 -22.89
CA GLY A 190 -1.09 18.35 -23.94
C GLY A 190 -1.27 16.94 -23.37
N LEU A 191 -2.15 16.15 -23.97
CA LEU A 191 -2.46 14.77 -23.58
C LEU A 191 -1.20 13.91 -23.59
N GLU A 192 -0.36 14.01 -24.62
CA GLU A 192 0.92 13.27 -24.69
C GLU A 192 1.83 13.56 -23.48
N THR A 193 1.89 14.83 -23.04
CA THR A 193 2.68 15.20 -21.86
C THR A 193 2.11 14.62 -20.56
N LEU A 194 0.78 14.58 -20.44
CA LEU A 194 0.12 13.91 -19.31
C LEU A 194 0.40 12.41 -19.32
N VAL A 195 0.29 11.76 -20.48
CA VAL A 195 0.56 10.34 -20.69
C VAL A 195 2.00 10.00 -20.30
N GLU A 196 2.98 10.74 -20.82
CA GLU A 196 4.40 10.53 -20.52
C GLU A 196 4.67 10.62 -19.01
N ARG A 197 4.17 11.69 -18.36
CA ARG A 197 4.40 11.92 -16.93
C ARG A 197 3.72 10.86 -16.05
N ILE A 198 2.49 10.46 -16.38
CA ILE A 198 1.75 9.45 -15.62
C ILE A 198 2.38 8.07 -15.82
N ALA A 199 2.73 7.70 -17.05
CA ALA A 199 3.39 6.44 -17.34
C ALA A 199 4.74 6.32 -16.60
N ALA A 200 5.50 7.42 -16.52
CA ALA A 200 6.75 7.46 -15.75
C ALA A 200 6.55 7.28 -14.24
N VAL A 201 5.49 7.86 -13.66
CA VAL A 201 5.16 7.73 -12.23
C VAL A 201 4.64 6.33 -11.90
N GLU A 202 3.82 5.75 -12.77
CA GLU A 202 3.23 4.42 -12.57
C GLU A 202 4.13 3.27 -13.04
N ASN A 203 5.23 3.57 -13.74
CA ASN A 203 6.11 2.60 -14.41
C ASN A 203 5.31 1.63 -15.30
N THR A 204 4.45 2.20 -16.18
CA THR A 204 3.57 1.46 -17.08
C THR A 204 3.72 1.91 -18.53
N ASP A 205 3.05 1.22 -19.45
CA ASP A 205 3.07 1.53 -20.89
C ASP A 205 2.29 2.82 -21.21
N GLN A 206 2.88 3.67 -22.06
CA GLN A 206 2.26 4.94 -22.46
C GLN A 206 0.96 4.74 -23.26
N THR A 207 0.86 3.67 -24.06
CA THR A 207 -0.34 3.39 -24.86
C THR A 207 -1.52 3.05 -23.96
N GLU A 208 -1.29 2.28 -22.90
CA GLU A 208 -2.32 1.95 -21.91
C GLU A 208 -2.85 3.21 -21.22
N VAL A 209 -1.94 4.09 -20.78
CA VAL A 209 -2.29 5.35 -20.12
C VAL A 209 -3.03 6.27 -21.10
N TYR A 210 -2.60 6.34 -22.37
CA TYR A 210 -3.27 7.15 -23.39
C TYR A 210 -4.71 6.71 -23.59
N VAL A 211 -4.94 5.41 -23.84
CA VAL A 211 -6.28 4.86 -24.09
C VAL A 211 -7.20 5.14 -22.90
N ASP A 212 -6.69 4.93 -21.69
CA ASP A 212 -7.44 5.16 -20.47
C ASP A 212 -7.75 6.65 -20.22
N LEU A 213 -6.78 7.55 -20.40
CA LEU A 213 -7.00 8.99 -20.24
C LEU A 213 -7.98 9.53 -21.27
N ALA A 214 -7.75 9.24 -22.55
CA ALA A 214 -8.52 9.77 -23.66
C ALA A 214 -9.98 9.27 -23.67
N HIS A 215 -10.20 8.00 -23.34
CA HIS A 215 -11.52 7.38 -23.51
C HIS A 215 -12.31 7.19 -22.21
N VAL A 216 -11.66 7.21 -21.04
CA VAL A 216 -12.32 6.93 -19.76
C VAL A 216 -12.24 8.12 -18.84
N ARG A 217 -11.02 8.55 -18.48
CA ARG A 217 -10.84 9.48 -17.36
C ARG A 217 -11.11 10.93 -17.72
N LEU A 218 -10.55 11.45 -18.82
CA LEU A 218 -10.78 12.86 -19.20
C LEU A 218 -12.27 13.15 -19.49
N PRO A 219 -13.02 12.29 -20.22
CA PRO A 219 -14.46 12.48 -20.38
C PRO A 219 -15.23 12.47 -19.06
N LYS A 220 -14.84 11.61 -18.10
CA LYS A 220 -15.46 11.58 -16.76
C LYS A 220 -15.17 12.88 -15.99
N LEU A 221 -13.91 13.30 -15.93
CA LEU A 221 -13.49 14.53 -15.26
C LEU A 221 -14.11 15.79 -15.89
N GLU A 222 -14.34 15.78 -17.20
CA GLU A 222 -15.03 16.84 -17.92
C GLU A 222 -16.53 16.85 -17.63
N THR A 223 -17.17 15.67 -17.55
CA THR A 223 -18.57 15.54 -17.12
C THR A 223 -18.77 16.09 -15.71
N GLU A 224 -17.78 15.91 -14.84
CA GLU A 224 -17.71 16.49 -13.50
C GLU A 224 -17.32 17.97 -13.49
N GLY A 225 -16.96 18.54 -14.64
CA GLY A 225 -16.59 19.94 -14.82
C GLY A 225 -15.28 20.31 -14.14
N LEU A 226 -14.38 19.35 -13.88
CA LEU A 226 -13.10 19.54 -13.21
C LEU A 226 -11.98 19.88 -14.19
N VAL A 227 -12.10 19.35 -15.40
CA VAL A 227 -11.24 19.66 -16.52
C VAL A 227 -12.10 20.04 -17.73
N ARG A 228 -11.47 20.65 -18.72
CA ARG A 228 -12.04 20.83 -20.06
C ARG A 228 -11.06 20.18 -21.04
N TYR A 229 -11.52 19.20 -21.79
CA TYR A 229 -10.67 18.41 -22.69
C TYR A 229 -10.99 18.77 -24.14
N GLU A 230 -10.05 19.42 -24.81
CA GLU A 230 -10.20 19.82 -26.21
C GLU A 230 -9.63 18.72 -27.11
N SER A 231 -10.47 17.74 -27.46
CA SER A 231 -10.07 16.54 -28.20
C SER A 231 -9.45 16.81 -29.57
N ASP A 232 -9.77 17.94 -30.21
CA ASP A 232 -9.25 18.28 -31.55
C ASP A 232 -7.76 18.65 -31.53
N ILE A 233 -7.30 19.22 -30.42
CA ILE A 233 -5.90 19.64 -30.22
C ILE A 233 -5.22 18.86 -29.08
N GLU A 234 -5.94 17.93 -28.47
CA GLU A 234 -5.52 17.10 -27.34
C GLU A 234 -4.95 17.91 -26.17
N VAL A 235 -5.59 19.04 -25.82
CA VAL A 235 -5.18 19.88 -24.70
C VAL A 235 -6.17 19.76 -23.54
N VAL A 236 -5.65 19.64 -22.32
CA VAL A 236 -6.44 19.55 -21.10
C VAL A 236 -6.26 20.81 -20.28
N HIS A 237 -7.36 21.49 -20.00
CA HIS A 237 -7.43 22.66 -19.14
C HIS A 237 -7.99 22.30 -17.77
N LEU A 238 -7.43 22.88 -16.72
CA LEU A 238 -8.05 22.83 -15.40
C LEU A 238 -9.24 23.79 -15.35
N SER A 239 -10.38 23.34 -14.82
CA SER A 239 -11.58 24.17 -14.66
C SER A 239 -11.55 24.94 -13.34
N ASP A 240 -12.18 26.12 -13.30
CA ASP A 240 -12.38 26.91 -12.08
C ASP A 240 -13.11 26.13 -10.97
N ARG A 241 -13.94 25.15 -11.35
CA ARG A 241 -14.62 24.29 -10.39
C ARG A 241 -13.64 23.47 -9.55
N PHE A 242 -12.52 23.03 -10.13
CA PHE A 242 -11.52 22.27 -9.39
C PHE A 242 -11.01 23.06 -8.17
N THR A 243 -10.81 24.37 -8.28
CA THR A 243 -10.39 25.21 -7.16
C THR A 243 -11.42 25.20 -6.02
N ARG A 244 -12.73 25.20 -6.35
CA ARG A 244 -13.79 25.05 -5.34
C ARG A 244 -13.77 23.68 -4.67
N VAL A 245 -13.59 22.63 -5.47
CA VAL A 245 -13.50 21.24 -4.99
C VAL A 245 -12.26 21.04 -4.12
N ALA A 246 -11.10 21.58 -4.50
CA ALA A 246 -9.87 21.52 -3.71
C ALA A 246 -10.02 22.24 -2.36
N ASN A 247 -10.73 23.38 -2.33
CA ASN A 247 -11.02 24.10 -1.10
C ASN A 247 -12.04 23.36 -0.21
N ALA A 248 -12.88 22.49 -0.77
CA ALA A 248 -13.79 21.63 0.00
C ALA A 248 -13.03 20.61 0.89
N ASN A 249 -11.72 20.44 0.70
CA ASN A 249 -10.86 19.67 1.61
C ASN A 249 -10.89 20.23 3.05
N GLU A 250 -11.05 21.55 3.23
CA GLU A 250 -11.18 22.13 4.58
C GLU A 250 -12.46 21.67 5.27
N GLU A 251 -13.54 21.47 4.51
CA GLU A 251 -14.82 20.94 5.00
C GLU A 251 -14.66 19.49 5.46
N LEU A 252 -14.01 18.64 4.64
CA LEU A 252 -13.69 17.25 4.99
C LEU A 252 -12.78 17.17 6.22
N ALA A 253 -11.73 17.98 6.27
CA ALA A 253 -10.81 18.02 7.42
C ALA A 253 -11.50 18.49 8.70
N ARG A 254 -12.44 19.46 8.60
CA ARG A 254 -13.24 19.93 9.73
C ARG A 254 -14.17 18.83 10.25
N LYS A 255 -14.88 18.13 9.37
CA LYS A 255 -15.75 17.00 9.76
C LYS A 255 -14.95 15.85 10.36
N GLY A 256 -13.81 15.49 9.77
CA GLY A 256 -12.92 14.44 10.30
C GLY A 256 -12.42 14.75 11.72
N ARG A 257 -12.10 16.02 12.03
CA ARG A 257 -11.74 16.45 13.39
C ARG A 257 -12.89 16.33 14.37
N GLN A 258 -14.11 16.72 13.98
CA GLN A 258 -15.30 16.60 14.84
C GLN A 258 -15.54 15.14 15.25
N LEU A 259 -15.47 14.22 14.28
CA LEU A 259 -15.61 12.78 14.51
C LEU A 259 -14.51 12.21 15.43
N SER A 260 -13.32 12.80 15.43
CA SER A 260 -12.20 12.35 16.28
C SER A 260 -12.27 12.86 17.72
N THR A 261 -13.04 13.93 17.98
CA THR A 261 -13.13 14.59 19.30
C THR A 261 -14.32 14.14 20.13
N GLU A 262 -15.27 13.41 19.58
CA GLU A 262 -16.36 12.83 20.37
C GLU A 262 -15.82 11.67 21.22
N PRO A 263 -15.87 11.78 22.56
CA PRO A 263 -15.43 10.70 23.43
C PRO A 263 -16.34 9.49 23.21
N GLN A 264 -15.74 8.34 22.88
CA GLN A 264 -16.42 7.05 22.87
C GLN A 264 -16.98 6.79 24.27
N GLN A 265 -18.27 7.05 24.45
CA GLN A 265 -19.03 6.70 25.65
C GLN A 265 -19.51 5.26 25.56
#